data_AF-A0A662RA22-F1
#
_entry.id   AF-A0A662RA22-F1
#
_cell.length_a   1.000
_cell.length_b   1.000
_cell.length_c   1.000
_cell.angle_alpha   90.00
_cell.angle_beta   90.00
_cell.angle_gamma   90.00
#
_symmetry.space_group_name_H-M   'P 1'
#
loop_
_entity.id
_entity.type
_entity.pdbx_description
1 polymer ?
#
loop_
_entity_poly.entity_id
_entity_poly.type
_entity_poly.pdbx_seq_one_letter_code
_entity_poly.pdbx_strand_id
1 'polypeptide(L)'
;MSNEKGRGDTVQNANKATLSRRKFMGDTLKTACGAGLLGLGMGTYSRQAESTPAWVIRPPGALAEEQFSGACIRCGLCVRDCPYDMLKLAELGEQVPFGTPYFVARD
;
A
#
# COMPACT_ATOMS: atom_id res chain seq x y z
N MET A 1 46.04 9.61 49.66
CA MET A 1 44.58 9.52 49.44
C MET A 1 44.22 9.96 48.02
N SER A 2 44.68 9.28 46.95
CA SER A 2 44.42 9.73 45.56
C SER A 2 44.46 8.63 44.48
N ASN A 3 43.96 7.40 44.71
CA ASN A 3 43.98 6.37 43.66
C ASN A 3 42.77 5.41 43.66
N GLU A 4 41.55 5.96 43.55
CA GLU A 4 40.34 5.14 43.33
C GLU A 4 39.42 5.65 42.20
N LYS A 5 39.63 6.88 41.70
CA LYS A 5 38.72 7.53 40.73
C LYS A 5 38.83 7.00 39.29
N GLY A 6 39.90 6.28 38.94
CA GLY A 6 40.15 5.81 37.57
C GLY A 6 39.49 4.48 37.18
N ARG A 7 38.83 3.76 38.11
CA ARG A 7 38.28 2.42 37.87
C ARG A 7 36.81 2.41 37.44
N GLY A 8 36.08 3.52 37.61
CA GLY A 8 34.66 3.64 37.28
C GLY A 8 34.37 3.91 35.80
N ASP A 9 35.20 4.73 35.15
CA ASP A 9 34.92 5.25 33.81
C ASP A 9 35.11 4.20 32.70
N THR A 10 36.08 3.29 32.87
CA THR A 10 36.36 2.21 31.90
C THR A 10 35.25 1.14 31.89
N VAL A 11 34.62 0.88 33.05
CA VAL A 11 33.51 -0.08 33.18
C VAL A 11 32.22 0.48 32.57
N GLN A 12 31.98 1.79 32.68
CA GLN A 12 30.81 2.43 32.06
C GLN A 12 30.92 2.50 30.53
N ASN A 13 32.12 2.73 29.99
CA ASN A 13 32.33 2.81 28.54
C ASN A 13 32.24 1.42 27.86
N ALA A 14 32.74 0.37 28.51
CA ALA A 14 32.59 -1.02 28.03
C ALA A 14 31.12 -1.47 27.96
N ASN A 15 30.29 -1.07 28.94
CA ASN A 15 28.86 -1.34 28.94
C ASN A 15 28.09 -0.55 27.87
N LYS A 16 28.47 0.71 27.59
CA LYS A 16 27.88 1.49 26.47
C LYS A 16 28.20 0.88 25.11
N ALA A 17 29.41 0.35 24.92
CA ALA A 17 29.82 -0.31 23.67
C ALA A 17 29.08 -1.64 23.41
N THR A 18 28.79 -2.43 24.45
CA THR A 18 27.99 -3.67 24.35
C THR A 18 26.49 -3.40 24.23
N LEU A 19 25.96 -2.35 24.87
CA LEU A 19 24.58 -1.86 24.68
C LEU A 19 24.34 -1.30 23.26
N SER A 20 25.34 -0.68 22.64
CA SER A 20 25.25 -0.07 21.30
C SER A 20 24.93 -1.08 20.19
N ARG A 21 25.57 -2.26 20.18
CA ARG A 21 25.29 -3.28 19.14
C ARG A 21 23.90 -3.90 19.26
N ARG A 22 23.47 -4.27 20.47
CA ARG A 22 22.14 -4.84 20.69
C ARG A 22 21.03 -3.84 20.40
N LYS A 23 21.24 -2.58 20.78
CA LYS A 23 20.31 -1.49 20.47
C LYS A 23 20.26 -1.21 18.97
N PHE A 24 21.40 -1.17 18.29
CA PHE A 24 21.45 -1.00 16.83
C PHE A 24 20.76 -2.15 16.08
N MET A 25 21.02 -3.41 16.47
CA MET A 25 20.33 -4.57 15.88
C MET A 25 18.83 -4.53 16.13
N GLY A 26 18.40 -4.20 17.35
CA GLY A 26 16.98 -4.10 17.70
C GLY A 26 16.27 -2.94 17.01
N ASP A 27 16.92 -1.77 16.89
CA ASP A 27 16.35 -0.59 16.26
C ASP A 27 16.31 -0.75 14.73
N THR A 28 17.32 -1.41 14.13
CA THR A 28 17.32 -1.76 12.70
C THR A 28 16.24 -2.79 12.37
N LEU A 29 16.02 -3.79 13.24
CA LEU A 29 14.95 -4.77 13.02
C LEU A 29 13.58 -4.11 13.06
N LYS A 30 13.33 -3.21 14.04
CA LYS A 30 12.05 -2.48 14.14
C LYS A 30 11.79 -1.58 12.94
N THR A 31 12.81 -0.87 12.46
CA THR A 31 12.66 -0.01 11.27
C THR A 31 12.47 -0.84 10.01
N ALA A 32 13.19 -1.95 9.85
CA ALA A 32 13.01 -2.86 8.71
C ALA A 32 11.61 -3.48 8.71
N CYS A 33 11.10 -3.95 9.85
CA CYS A 33 9.75 -4.48 9.96
C CYS A 33 8.69 -3.39 9.69
N GLY A 34 8.85 -2.21 10.29
CA GLY A 34 7.92 -1.09 10.08
C GLY A 34 7.88 -0.63 8.63
N ALA A 35 9.05 -0.41 8.02
CA ALA A 35 9.17 -0.03 6.61
C ALA A 35 8.69 -1.15 5.68
N GLY A 36 8.96 -2.41 6.02
CA GLY A 36 8.49 -3.57 5.26
C GLY A 36 6.97 -3.68 5.25
N LEU A 37 6.30 -3.55 6.40
CA LEU A 37 4.83 -3.57 6.48
C LEU A 37 4.20 -2.39 5.73
N LEU A 38 4.76 -1.18 5.90
CA LEU A 38 4.31 0.00 5.15
C LEU A 38 4.50 -0.17 3.64
N GLY A 39 5.68 -0.63 3.21
CA GLY A 39 6.00 -0.86 1.81
C GLY A 39 5.11 -1.93 1.18
N LEU A 40 4.86 -3.05 1.89
CA LEU A 40 3.94 -4.08 1.43
C LEU A 40 2.50 -3.58 1.35
N GLY A 41 2.02 -2.86 2.38
CA GLY A 41 0.67 -2.30 2.39
C GLY A 41 0.43 -1.28 1.27
N MET A 42 1.42 -0.42 1.00
CA MET A 42 1.33 0.54 -0.10
C MET A 42 1.44 -0.15 -1.47
N GLY A 43 2.29 -1.16 -1.59
CA GLY A 43 2.49 -1.91 -2.84
C GLY A 43 1.28 -2.74 -3.26
N THR A 44 0.55 -3.33 -2.30
CA THR A 44 -0.71 -4.02 -2.63
C THR A 44 -1.81 -3.05 -3.03
N TYR A 45 -1.87 -1.88 -2.39
CA TYR A 45 -2.81 -0.82 -2.75
C TYR A 45 -2.56 -0.28 -4.17
N SER A 46 -1.30 -0.02 -4.54
CA SER A 46 -0.97 0.46 -5.89
C SER A 46 -1.30 -0.57 -6.96
N ARG A 47 -1.03 -1.86 -6.71
CA ARG A 47 -1.32 -2.92 -7.67
C ARG A 47 -2.81 -3.13 -7.92
N GLN A 48 -3.64 -2.87 -6.91
CA GLN A 48 -5.09 -2.88 -7.08
C GLN A 48 -5.57 -1.77 -8.03
N ALA A 49 -4.84 -0.66 -8.17
CA ALA A 49 -5.20 0.40 -9.12
C ALA A 49 -4.95 0.01 -10.59
N GLU A 50 -4.02 -0.93 -10.84
CA GLU A 50 -3.62 -1.36 -12.19
C GLU A 50 -4.31 -2.65 -12.67
N SER A 51 -4.91 -3.45 -11.77
CA SER A 51 -5.52 -4.72 -12.15
C SER A 51 -6.97 -4.53 -12.66
N THR A 52 -7.14 -4.06 -13.89
CA THR A 52 -8.43 -4.08 -14.59
C THR A 52 -8.60 -5.38 -15.39
N PRO A 53 -9.48 -6.30 -14.96
CA PRO A 53 -9.77 -7.52 -15.73
C PRO A 53 -10.56 -7.21 -17.01
N ALA A 54 -10.50 -8.11 -18.01
CA ALA A 54 -11.04 -7.92 -19.36
C ALA A 54 -12.57 -7.67 -19.43
N TRP A 55 -13.31 -7.91 -18.35
CA TRP A 55 -14.75 -7.62 -18.23
C TRP A 55 -15.06 -6.19 -17.72
N VAL A 56 -14.05 -5.33 -17.59
CA VAL A 56 -14.22 -3.90 -17.34
C VAL A 56 -14.42 -3.20 -18.69
N ILE A 57 -15.67 -2.91 -19.05
CA ILE A 57 -16.00 -2.19 -20.29
C ILE A 57 -15.93 -0.68 -20.06
N ARG A 58 -15.19 0.00 -20.95
CA ARG A 58 -15.10 1.46 -21.01
C ARG A 58 -16.32 2.02 -21.75
N PRO A 59 -16.94 3.12 -21.27
CA PRO A 59 -17.94 3.82 -22.06
C PRO A 59 -17.33 4.33 -23.38
N PRO A 60 -18.13 4.42 -24.47
CA PRO A 60 -17.65 4.90 -25.75
C PRO A 60 -17.06 6.32 -25.62
N GLY A 61 -15.89 6.56 -26.19
CA GLY A 61 -15.18 7.84 -26.09
C GLY A 61 -14.35 8.04 -24.81
N ALA A 62 -14.20 7.02 -23.96
CA ALA A 62 -13.28 7.08 -22.83
C ALA A 62 -11.80 7.19 -23.26
N LEU A 63 -10.98 7.76 -22.39
CA LEU A 63 -9.52 7.83 -22.54
C LEU A 63 -8.88 6.44 -22.55
N ALA A 64 -7.59 6.37 -22.88
CA ALA A 64 -6.77 5.16 -22.76
C ALA A 64 -6.70 4.64 -21.31
N GLU A 65 -6.24 3.39 -21.12
CA GLU A 65 -6.36 2.68 -19.83
C GLU A 65 -5.82 3.51 -18.65
N GLU A 66 -4.53 3.82 -18.75
CA GLU A 66 -3.73 4.60 -17.80
C GLU A 66 -4.36 5.96 -17.44
N GLN A 67 -4.90 6.66 -18.44
CA GLN A 67 -5.40 8.02 -18.26
C GLN A 67 -6.79 8.04 -17.64
N PHE A 68 -7.63 7.07 -17.99
CA PHE A 68 -8.99 6.96 -17.46
C PHE A 68 -8.98 6.57 -15.97
N SER A 69 -8.10 5.67 -15.54
CA SER A 69 -8.05 5.21 -14.15
C SER A 69 -7.80 6.36 -13.16
N GLY A 70 -6.96 7.33 -13.55
CA GLY A 70 -6.74 8.56 -12.77
C GLY A 70 -7.84 9.61 -12.94
N ALA A 71 -8.51 9.65 -14.09
CA ALA A 71 -9.58 10.63 -14.36
C ALA A 71 -10.95 10.22 -13.78
N CYS A 72 -11.17 8.92 -13.57
CA CYS A 72 -12.44 8.40 -13.07
C CYS A 72 -12.63 8.74 -11.59
N ILE A 73 -13.52 9.69 -11.30
CA ILE A 73 -13.93 10.05 -9.93
C ILE A 73 -14.97 9.09 -9.33
N ARG A 74 -15.23 7.96 -10.00
CA ARG A 74 -16.18 6.91 -9.55
C ARG A 74 -17.60 7.45 -9.27
N CYS A 75 -18.07 8.37 -10.12
CA CYS A 75 -19.38 9.03 -9.97
C CYS A 75 -20.59 8.19 -10.44
N GLY A 76 -20.35 7.05 -11.11
CA GLY A 76 -21.42 6.17 -11.60
C GLY A 76 -22.24 6.70 -12.77
N LEU A 77 -21.85 7.82 -13.41
CA LEU A 77 -22.56 8.34 -14.58
C LEU A 77 -22.62 7.31 -15.72
N CYS A 78 -21.52 6.59 -15.96
CA CYS A 78 -21.44 5.54 -16.99
C CYS A 78 -22.45 4.40 -16.79
N VAL A 79 -22.78 4.03 -15.54
CA VAL A 79 -23.79 3.01 -15.24
C VAL A 79 -25.19 3.56 -15.48
N ARG A 80 -25.47 4.78 -14.99
CA ARG A 80 -26.78 5.42 -15.17
C ARG A 80 -27.12 5.68 -16.63
N ASP A 81 -26.12 6.06 -17.42
CA ASP A 81 -26.30 6.41 -18.83
C ASP A 81 -26.21 5.17 -19.74
N CYS A 82 -26.02 3.96 -19.17
CA CYS A 82 -25.92 2.73 -19.94
C CYS A 82 -27.29 2.40 -20.57
N PRO A 83 -27.41 2.41 -21.91
CA PRO A 83 -28.69 2.19 -22.58
C PRO A 83 -29.22 0.75 -22.43
N TYR A 84 -28.35 -0.19 -22.09
CA TYR A 84 -28.66 -1.61 -21.98
C TYR A 84 -28.69 -2.11 -20.53
N ASP A 85 -28.49 -1.22 -19.54
CA ASP A 85 -28.47 -1.54 -18.11
C ASP A 85 -27.59 -2.76 -17.75
N MET A 86 -26.48 -2.93 -18.48
CA MET A 86 -25.60 -4.10 -18.38
C MET A 86 -24.36 -3.86 -17.51
N LEU A 87 -24.15 -2.60 -17.09
CA LEU A 87 -22.99 -2.22 -16.29
C LEU A 87 -23.36 -2.16 -14.81
N LYS A 88 -22.48 -2.67 -13.96
CA LYS A 88 -22.58 -2.59 -12.49
C LYS A 88 -21.33 -1.93 -11.91
N LEU A 89 -21.46 -1.26 -10.77
CA LEU A 89 -20.30 -0.71 -10.05
C LEU A 89 -19.75 -1.76 -9.10
N ALA A 90 -18.42 -1.91 -9.09
CA ALA A 90 -17.76 -2.84 -8.19
C ALA A 90 -17.93 -2.43 -6.73
N GLU A 91 -18.30 -3.39 -5.89
CA GLU A 91 -18.44 -3.21 -4.44
C GLU A 91 -17.13 -3.51 -3.70
N LEU A 92 -17.09 -3.19 -2.39
CA LEU A 92 -15.94 -3.52 -1.55
C LEU A 92 -15.84 -5.03 -1.37
N GLY A 93 -14.65 -5.58 -1.62
CA GLY A 93 -14.40 -7.02 -1.52
C GLY A 93 -14.55 -7.77 -2.84
N GLU A 94 -14.94 -7.09 -3.92
CA GLU A 94 -14.86 -7.66 -5.26
C GLU A 94 -13.43 -7.63 -5.81
N GLN A 95 -13.21 -8.41 -6.87
CA GLN A 95 -11.91 -8.57 -7.54
C GLN A 95 -11.58 -7.40 -8.46
N VAL A 96 -12.58 -6.55 -8.71
CA VAL A 96 -12.50 -5.34 -9.51
C VAL A 96 -12.34 -4.14 -8.55
N PRO A 97 -11.55 -3.11 -8.90
CA PRO A 97 -11.37 -1.97 -8.00
C PRO A 97 -12.71 -1.29 -7.67
N PHE A 98 -12.95 -0.97 -6.40
CA PHE A 98 -14.20 -0.39 -5.90
C PHE A 98 -14.71 0.79 -6.74
N GLY A 99 -15.96 0.76 -7.23
CA GLY A 99 -16.54 1.84 -8.02
C GLY A 99 -16.06 1.90 -9.48
N THR A 100 -15.32 0.88 -9.93
CA THR A 100 -15.04 0.67 -11.35
C THR A 100 -16.24 -0.02 -12.01
N PRO A 101 -16.71 0.45 -13.18
CA PRO A 101 -17.81 -0.20 -13.89
C PRO A 101 -17.35 -1.52 -14.51
N TYR A 102 -18.16 -2.57 -14.39
CA TYR A 102 -17.90 -3.87 -15.02
C TYR A 102 -19.20 -4.49 -15.56
N PHE A 103 -19.08 -5.47 -16.44
CA PHE A 103 -20.22 -6.28 -16.91
C PHE A 103 -19.98 -7.76 -16.60
N VAL A 104 -21.06 -8.53 -16.48
CA VAL A 104 -21.00 -9.99 -16.34
C VAL A 104 -21.48 -10.60 -17.64
N ALA A 105 -20.58 -11.33 -18.34
CA ALA A 105 -20.93 -12.00 -19.59
C ALA A 105 -21.71 -13.29 -19.28
N ARG A 106 -23.05 -13.23 -19.38
CA ARG A 106 -24.02 -14.29 -19.04
C ARG A 106 -24.03 -14.64 -17.53
N ASP A 107 -25.18 -14.40 -16.91
CA ASP A 107 -25.75 -15.37 -15.96
C ASP A 107 -26.44 -16.51 -16.75
#